data_AF-A0A2D6PAN1-F1
#
_entry.id   AF-A0A2D6PAN1-F1
#
_cell.length_a   1.000
_cell.length_b   1.000
_cell.length_c   1.000
_cell.angle_alpha   90.00
_cell.angle_beta   90.00
_cell.angle_gamma   90.00
#
_symmetry.space_group_name_H-M   'P 1'
#
loop_
_entity.id
_entity.type
_entity.pdbx_description
1 polymer ?
#
loop_
_entity_poly.entity_id
_entity_poly.type
_entity_poly.pdbx_seq_one_letter_code
_entity_poly.pdbx_strand_id
1 'polypeptide(L)'
;MALTKINGDQISTATEALITKLSFLNNTSELVLPGGTTGQRPSSPAIGTIRYNSDEDAAEIYVTNIDGNGTDGWIAVGSGGPSVGNDAIIRTNGTNLSETATIGPTANNDAKFSNGFSIGPITIDTLVVLTIETNSRYIIF
;
A
#
# COMPACT_ATOMS: atom_id res chain seq x y z
N MET A 1 -18.74 -35.95 18.67
CA MET A 1 -19.04 -34.62 19.23
C MET A 1 -18.51 -33.59 18.27
N ALA A 2 -19.37 -32.75 17.70
CA ALA A 2 -18.89 -31.58 16.98
C ALA A 2 -18.32 -30.60 18.02
N LEU A 3 -17.00 -30.42 18.02
CA LEU A 3 -16.41 -29.28 18.73
C LEU A 3 -16.95 -28.03 18.03
N THR A 4 -17.80 -27.26 18.71
CA THR A 4 -18.22 -25.95 18.22
C THR A 4 -16.96 -25.07 18.13
N LYS A 5 -16.46 -24.81 16.91
CA LYS A 5 -15.20 -24.08 16.66
C LYS A 5 -15.36 -22.57 16.48
N ILE A 6 -16.62 -22.12 16.40
CA ILE A 6 -17.03 -20.71 16.36
C ILE A 6 -18.06 -20.55 17.47
N ASN A 7 -17.73 -19.77 18.49
CA ASN A 7 -18.61 -19.49 19.62
C ASN A 7 -18.75 -17.98 19.78
N GLY A 8 -19.93 -17.45 19.52
CA GLY A 8 -20.17 -16.02 19.53
C GLY A 8 -19.26 -15.27 18.56
N ASP A 9 -18.47 -14.36 19.09
CA ASP A 9 -17.50 -13.50 18.43
C ASP A 9 -16.08 -14.11 18.35
N GLN A 10 -15.91 -15.37 18.78
CA GLN A 10 -14.61 -16.02 18.88
C GLN A 10 -14.50 -17.21 17.91
N ILE A 11 -13.40 -17.24 17.16
CA ILE A 11 -12.90 -18.42 16.44
C ILE A 11 -11.76 -19.00 17.28
N SER A 12 -11.80 -20.30 17.56
CA SER A 12 -10.70 -20.95 18.29
C SER A 12 -9.38 -20.77 17.55
N THR A 13 -8.29 -20.45 18.26
CA THR A 13 -6.94 -20.27 17.69
C THR A 13 -6.38 -21.51 16.99
N ALA A 14 -6.95 -22.69 17.25
CA ALA A 14 -6.62 -23.94 16.55
C ALA A 14 -7.46 -24.16 15.27
N THR A 15 -8.25 -23.16 14.84
CA THR A 15 -9.17 -23.25 13.70
C THR A 15 -8.75 -22.28 12.62
N GLU A 16 -8.43 -22.81 11.44
CA GLU A 16 -8.39 -22.04 10.20
C GLU A 16 -9.82 -21.90 9.67
N ALA A 17 -10.28 -20.66 9.51
CA ALA A 17 -11.56 -20.37 8.89
C ALA A 17 -11.36 -20.16 7.38
N LEU A 18 -11.62 -21.20 6.58
CA LEU A 18 -11.65 -21.06 5.13
C LEU A 18 -13.01 -20.53 4.67
N ILE A 19 -13.03 -19.27 4.24
CA ILE A 19 -14.22 -18.64 3.67
C ILE A 19 -14.20 -18.86 2.16
N THR A 20 -14.95 -19.84 1.66
CA THR A 20 -15.08 -20.10 0.21
C THR A 20 -16.00 -19.10 -0.48
N LYS A 21 -16.96 -18.54 0.26
CA LYS A 21 -17.84 -17.45 -0.18
C LYS A 21 -18.32 -16.66 1.04
N LEU A 22 -18.13 -15.35 1.01
CA LEU A 22 -18.81 -14.40 1.91
C LEU A 22 -19.80 -13.59 1.07
N SER A 23 -21.06 -13.54 1.49
CA SER A 23 -22.08 -12.72 0.84
C SER A 23 -23.01 -12.15 1.89
N PHE A 24 -23.16 -10.84 1.88
CA PHE A 24 -24.11 -10.16 2.74
C PHE A 24 -25.51 -10.22 2.10
N LEU A 25 -26.53 -10.58 2.89
CA LEU A 25 -27.91 -10.75 2.40
C LEU A 25 -28.68 -9.43 2.30
N ASN A 26 -28.10 -8.33 2.77
CA ASN A 26 -28.67 -6.98 2.71
C ASN A 26 -27.61 -5.99 2.21
N ASN A 27 -28.05 -4.79 1.83
CA ASN A 27 -27.21 -3.75 1.24
C ASN A 27 -26.51 -2.83 2.27
N THR A 28 -26.64 -3.12 3.58
CA THR A 28 -26.14 -2.28 4.68
C THR A 28 -25.15 -3.00 5.58
N SER A 29 -24.83 -4.26 5.29
CA SER A 29 -23.84 -5.01 6.06
C SER A 29 -22.43 -4.66 5.58
N GLU A 30 -21.53 -4.54 6.54
CA GLU A 30 -20.14 -4.15 6.32
C GLU A 30 -19.20 -5.23 6.87
N LEU A 31 -18.03 -5.38 6.25
CA LEU A 31 -16.91 -6.13 6.82
C LEU A 31 -15.99 -5.15 7.53
N VAL A 32 -16.03 -5.14 8.86
CA VAL A 32 -15.13 -4.31 9.67
C VAL A 32 -13.78 -5.03 9.79
N LEU A 33 -12.71 -4.34 9.42
CA LEU A 33 -11.33 -4.82 9.62
C LEU A 33 -10.88 -4.53 11.06
N PRO A 34 -10.00 -5.37 11.65
CA PRO A 34 -9.36 -5.03 12.92
C PRO A 34 -8.66 -3.67 12.82
N GLY A 35 -8.91 -2.75 13.74
CA GLY A 35 -8.39 -1.37 13.69
C GLY A 35 -7.36 -1.07 14.78
N GLY A 36 -6.47 -0.10 14.54
CA GLY A 36 -5.64 0.53 15.58
C GLY A 36 -4.55 1.42 14.98
N THR A 37 -3.71 1.99 15.84
CA THR A 37 -2.55 2.82 15.44
C THR A 37 -1.45 2.00 14.77
N THR A 38 -0.43 2.68 14.22
CA THR A 38 0.80 2.08 13.71
C THR A 38 1.56 1.33 14.80
N GLY A 39 1.60 1.88 16.02
CA GLY A 39 2.23 1.23 17.17
C GLY A 39 1.53 -0.04 17.65
N GLN A 40 0.29 -0.27 17.21
CA GLN A 40 -0.51 -1.46 17.53
C GLN A 40 -0.50 -2.52 16.42
N ARG A 41 0.38 -2.37 15.41
CA ARG A 41 0.61 -3.42 14.41
C ARG A 41 1.04 -4.72 15.12
N PRO A 42 0.46 -5.88 14.75
CA PRO A 42 0.97 -7.17 15.22
C PRO A 42 2.47 -7.30 14.94
N SER A 43 3.24 -7.89 15.87
CA SER A 43 4.69 -8.06 15.74
C SER A 43 5.09 -9.22 14.80
N SER A 44 4.18 -10.16 14.55
CA SER A 44 4.41 -11.32 13.68
C SER A 44 3.13 -11.72 12.94
N PRO A 45 2.58 -10.82 12.09
CA PRO A 45 1.41 -11.13 11.28
C PRO A 45 1.76 -12.18 10.21
N ALA A 46 0.77 -12.98 9.82
CA ALA A 46 0.90 -13.81 8.63
C ALA A 46 0.84 -12.92 7.37
N ILE A 47 1.51 -13.34 6.30
CA ILE A 47 1.39 -12.70 4.98
C ILE A 47 -0.08 -12.71 4.54
N GLY A 48 -0.55 -11.57 4.03
CA GLY A 48 -1.93 -11.35 3.65
C GLY A 48 -2.85 -10.88 4.79
N THR A 49 -2.32 -10.66 6.00
CA THR A 49 -3.11 -10.05 7.09
C THR A 49 -3.56 -8.66 6.69
N ILE A 50 -4.87 -8.36 6.80
CA ILE A 50 -5.44 -7.04 6.52
C ILE A 50 -5.97 -6.41 7.82
N ARG A 51 -5.66 -5.13 8.05
CA ARG A 51 -6.17 -4.33 9.18
C ARG A 51 -6.42 -2.88 8.76
N TYR A 52 -7.07 -2.08 9.59
CA TYR A 52 -7.16 -0.62 9.44
C TYR A 52 -6.16 0.08 10.36
N ASN A 53 -5.39 1.01 9.80
CA ASN A 53 -4.44 1.84 10.55
C ASN A 53 -4.98 3.26 10.70
N SER A 54 -5.27 3.65 11.95
CA SER A 54 -5.87 4.95 12.27
C SER A 54 -4.88 6.12 12.23
N ASP A 55 -3.57 5.87 12.19
CA ASP A 55 -2.59 6.95 12.02
C ASP A 55 -2.41 7.31 10.53
N GLU A 56 -2.66 6.35 9.65
CA GLU A 56 -2.51 6.46 8.19
C GLU A 56 -3.87 6.65 7.47
N ASP A 57 -4.97 6.64 8.23
CA ASP A 57 -6.36 6.68 7.75
C ASP A 57 -6.67 5.65 6.64
N ALA A 58 -6.00 4.50 6.65
CA ALA A 58 -6.03 3.53 5.56
C ALA A 58 -6.15 2.08 6.02
N ALA A 59 -6.78 1.24 5.19
CA ALA A 59 -6.58 -0.20 5.29
C ALA A 59 -5.15 -0.54 4.88
N GLU A 60 -4.52 -1.50 5.55
CA GLU A 60 -3.16 -1.98 5.29
C GLU A 60 -3.14 -3.51 5.20
N ILE A 61 -2.22 -4.03 4.39
CA ILE A 61 -1.97 -5.46 4.20
C ILE A 61 -0.50 -5.77 4.49
N TYR A 62 -0.25 -6.85 5.22
CA TYR A 62 1.10 -7.35 5.45
C TYR A 62 1.55 -8.19 4.25
N VAL A 63 2.59 -7.76 3.56
CA VAL A 63 3.07 -8.36 2.31
C VAL A 63 4.51 -8.79 2.44
N THR A 64 4.93 -9.66 1.53
CA THR A 64 6.35 -9.91 1.33
C THR A 64 6.93 -8.91 0.36
N ASN A 65 8.22 -8.61 0.52
CA ASN A 65 8.99 -7.83 -0.42
C ASN A 65 8.44 -6.41 -0.67
N ILE A 66 8.19 -5.66 0.41
CA ILE A 66 7.67 -4.28 0.35
C ILE A 66 8.58 -3.31 -0.41
N ASP A 67 9.89 -3.59 -0.42
CA ASP A 67 10.95 -2.72 -0.91
C ASP A 67 11.71 -3.29 -2.13
N GLY A 68 11.26 -4.42 -2.68
CA GLY A 68 11.97 -5.11 -3.76
C GLY A 68 13.19 -5.92 -3.32
N ASN A 69 13.57 -5.91 -2.02
CA ASN A 69 14.76 -6.57 -1.47
C ASN A 69 14.47 -7.71 -0.49
N GLY A 70 13.24 -8.20 -0.47
CA GLY A 70 12.81 -9.34 0.36
C GLY A 70 12.44 -8.97 1.80
N THR A 71 12.27 -7.69 2.11
CA THR A 71 11.78 -7.25 3.41
C THR A 71 10.25 -7.40 3.46
N ASP A 72 9.72 -8.08 4.47
CA ASP A 72 8.27 -8.13 4.71
C ASP A 72 7.82 -6.86 5.43
N GLY A 73 6.59 -6.38 5.15
CA GLY A 73 6.12 -5.12 5.72
C GLY A 73 4.65 -4.83 5.48
N TRP A 74 4.17 -3.76 6.11
CA TRP A 74 2.81 -3.25 5.94
C TRP A 74 2.74 -2.23 4.81
N ILE A 75 1.84 -2.45 3.84
CA ILE A 75 1.51 -1.46 2.80
C ILE A 75 0.04 -1.05 2.91
N ALA A 76 -0.27 0.19 2.53
CA ALA A 76 -1.65 0.62 2.40
C ALA A 76 -2.35 -0.10 1.22
N VAL A 77 -3.59 -0.52 1.44
CA VAL A 77 -4.47 -1.07 0.42
C VAL A 77 -5.04 0.08 -0.40
N GLY A 78 -4.85 0.04 -1.72
CA GLY A 78 -5.37 1.08 -2.61
C GLY A 78 -4.49 2.33 -2.73
N SER A 79 -3.20 2.24 -2.37
CA SER A 79 -2.26 3.35 -2.57
C SER A 79 -1.99 3.61 -4.06
N GLY A 80 -2.76 4.50 -4.67
CA GLY A 80 -2.38 5.15 -5.93
C GLY A 80 -1.81 6.53 -5.60
N GLY A 81 -0.67 6.90 -6.20
CA GLY A 81 -0.11 8.24 -6.06
C GLY A 81 -1.14 9.34 -6.39
N PRO A 82 -0.91 10.58 -5.91
CA PRO A 82 -1.92 11.64 -5.89
C PRO A 82 -2.54 11.91 -7.27
N SER A 83 -3.87 11.98 -7.29
CA SER A 83 -4.65 12.19 -8.51
C SER A 83 -5.99 12.84 -8.21
N VAL A 84 -6.53 13.60 -9.16
CA VAL A 84 -7.84 14.26 -9.07
C VAL A 84 -8.65 14.05 -10.35
N GLY A 85 -9.96 14.33 -10.29
CA GLY A 85 -10.91 14.14 -11.39
C GLY A 85 -11.38 12.69 -11.53
N ASN A 86 -12.32 12.46 -12.45
CA ASN A 86 -12.91 11.14 -12.69
C ASN A 86 -11.80 10.13 -13.04
N ASP A 87 -11.80 8.99 -12.35
CA ASP A 87 -10.88 7.87 -12.57
C ASP A 87 -9.39 8.26 -12.66
N ALA A 88 -8.96 9.22 -11.84
CA ALA A 88 -7.56 9.70 -11.81
C ALA A 88 -7.06 10.27 -13.15
N ILE A 89 -7.94 10.88 -13.95
CA ILE A 89 -7.60 11.49 -15.25
C ILE A 89 -6.52 12.58 -15.15
N ILE A 90 -6.37 13.20 -13.97
CA ILE A 90 -5.29 14.15 -13.69
C ILE A 90 -4.40 13.57 -12.59
N ARG A 91 -3.13 13.31 -12.92
CA ARG A 91 -2.08 13.06 -11.93
C ARG A 91 -1.55 14.39 -11.41
N THR A 92 -1.40 14.49 -10.09
CA THR A 92 -0.83 15.67 -9.45
C THR A 92 0.50 15.30 -8.79
N ASN A 93 1.32 16.30 -8.48
CA ASN A 93 2.57 16.12 -7.75
C ASN A 93 2.69 17.21 -6.68
N GLY A 94 3.39 16.89 -5.59
CA GLY A 94 3.85 17.90 -4.64
C GLY A 94 4.98 18.75 -5.21
N THR A 95 5.39 19.77 -4.46
CA THR A 95 6.49 20.68 -4.83
C THR A 95 7.83 20.29 -4.22
N ASN A 96 7.90 19.27 -3.37
CA ASN A 96 9.13 18.83 -2.70
C ASN A 96 9.35 17.33 -2.86
N LEU A 97 10.58 16.95 -3.21
CA LEU A 97 11.05 15.57 -3.22
C LEU A 97 11.93 15.36 -1.98
N SER A 98 11.39 14.66 -0.98
CA SER A 98 12.03 14.39 0.31
C SER A 98 12.68 13.00 0.41
N GLU A 99 12.62 12.21 -0.66
CA GLU A 99 13.19 10.86 -0.71
C GLU A 99 13.99 10.64 -1.99
N THR A 100 15.06 9.83 -1.89
CA THR A 100 15.87 9.48 -3.06
C THR A 100 15.05 8.66 -4.04
N ALA A 101 15.09 9.04 -5.32
CA ALA A 101 14.30 8.42 -6.36
C ALA A 101 15.13 8.19 -7.63
N THR A 102 14.75 7.16 -8.38
CA THR A 102 15.36 6.85 -9.68
C THR A 102 14.30 6.78 -10.76
N ILE A 103 14.44 7.64 -11.78
CA ILE A 103 13.67 7.56 -13.02
C ILE A 103 14.49 6.72 -13.99
N GLY A 104 14.08 5.47 -14.16
CA GLY A 104 14.69 4.57 -15.11
C GLY A 104 14.25 3.12 -14.96
N PRO A 105 14.40 2.32 -16.03
CA PRO A 105 13.86 0.97 -16.07
C PRO A 105 14.69 -0.05 -15.29
N THR A 106 15.98 0.21 -15.02
CA THR A 106 16.88 -0.75 -14.38
C THR A 106 16.59 -0.84 -12.89
N ALA A 107 16.58 0.29 -12.18
CA ALA A 107 16.30 0.34 -10.75
C ALA A 107 14.87 -0.08 -10.39
N ASN A 108 13.94 0.01 -11.34
CA ASN A 108 12.52 -0.29 -11.12
C ASN A 108 12.05 -1.57 -11.85
N ASN A 109 12.97 -2.34 -12.45
CA ASN A 109 12.73 -3.62 -13.12
C ASN A 109 11.63 -3.62 -14.21
N ASP A 110 11.34 -2.47 -14.83
CA ASP A 110 10.28 -2.34 -15.86
C ASP A 110 10.50 -1.10 -16.75
N ALA A 111 10.35 -1.27 -18.07
CA ALA A 111 10.51 -0.20 -19.06
C ALA A 111 9.59 1.01 -18.84
N LYS A 112 8.43 0.84 -18.21
CA LYS A 112 7.44 1.91 -18.01
C LYS A 112 7.95 3.08 -17.15
N PHE A 113 9.00 2.87 -16.36
CA PHE A 113 9.59 3.89 -15.49
C PHE A 113 10.63 4.79 -16.19
N SER A 114 10.83 4.64 -17.52
CA SER A 114 11.83 5.41 -18.27
C SER A 114 11.47 6.89 -18.48
N ASN A 115 10.20 7.27 -18.29
CA ASN A 115 9.74 8.65 -18.52
C ASN A 115 8.96 9.15 -17.30
N GLY A 116 9.46 10.22 -16.68
CA GLY A 116 8.78 10.92 -15.59
C GLY A 116 8.45 12.37 -15.96
N PHE A 117 7.44 12.94 -15.29
CA PHE A 117 7.12 14.36 -15.40
C PHE A 117 6.59 14.93 -14.08
N SER A 118 6.70 16.26 -13.92
CA SER A 118 6.07 17.00 -12.82
C SER A 118 5.67 18.40 -13.29
N ILE A 119 4.73 19.04 -12.58
CA ILE A 119 4.41 20.46 -12.73
C ILE A 119 5.11 21.22 -11.61
N GLY A 120 5.92 22.21 -11.96
CA GLY A 120 6.86 22.89 -11.06
C GLY A 120 6.49 24.33 -10.68
N PRO A 121 7.28 24.95 -9.78
CA PRO A 121 8.63 24.56 -9.37
C PRO A 121 8.69 23.33 -8.44
N ILE A 122 9.79 22.57 -8.55
CA ILE A 122 10.11 21.42 -7.71
C ILE A 122 11.37 21.71 -6.90
N THR A 123 11.32 21.41 -5.61
CA THR A 123 12.45 21.41 -4.68
C THR A 123 12.90 19.97 -4.42
N ILE A 124 14.20 19.76 -4.29
CA ILE A 124 14.78 18.48 -3.87
C ILE A 124 15.49 18.74 -2.53
N ASP A 125 15.13 17.99 -1.49
CA ASP A 125 15.68 18.20 -0.15
C ASP A 125 17.19 17.94 -0.11
N THR A 126 17.84 18.49 0.93
CA THR A 126 19.27 18.25 1.15
C THR A 126 19.50 16.75 1.43
N LEU A 127 20.57 16.18 0.85
CA LEU A 127 20.90 14.74 0.91
C LEU A 127 19.95 13.81 0.11
N VAL A 128 18.95 14.34 -0.59
CA VAL A 128 18.12 13.58 -1.53
C VAL A 128 18.76 13.57 -2.91
N VAL A 129 18.81 12.40 -3.55
CA VAL A 129 19.33 12.23 -4.91
C VAL A 129 18.19 11.86 -5.86
N LEU A 130 18.03 12.60 -6.94
CA LEU A 130 17.21 12.19 -8.08
C LEU A 130 18.13 11.68 -9.19
N THR A 131 18.08 10.38 -9.45
CA THR A 131 18.87 9.74 -10.52
C THR A 131 18.01 9.59 -11.78
N ILE A 132 18.53 10.01 -12.92
CA ILE A 132 17.93 9.74 -14.24
C ILE A 132 18.83 8.74 -14.95
N GLU A 133 18.34 7.53 -15.19
CA GLU A 133 19.13 6.50 -15.87
C GLU A 133 19.36 6.83 -17.35
N THR A 134 20.38 6.21 -17.95
CA THR A 134 20.67 6.33 -19.38
C THR A 134 19.43 6.04 -20.22
N ASN A 135 19.17 6.88 -21.23
CA ASN A 135 17.99 6.84 -22.10
C ASN A 135 16.65 7.11 -21.41
N SER A 136 16.64 7.48 -20.12
CA SER A 136 15.44 7.94 -19.41
C SER A 136 15.31 9.46 -19.46
N ARG A 137 14.13 9.99 -19.14
CA ARG A 137 13.86 11.42 -19.17
C ARG A 137 12.95 11.86 -18.04
N TYR A 138 13.26 13.02 -17.47
CA TYR A 138 12.41 13.77 -16.55
C TYR A 138 12.12 15.16 -17.11
N ILE A 139 10.85 15.54 -17.17
CA ILE A 139 10.40 16.87 -17.65
C ILE A 139 9.65 17.57 -16.52
N ILE A 140 10.00 18.82 -16.25
CA ILE A 140 9.21 19.70 -15.38
C ILE A 140 8.55 20.75 -16.27
N PHE A 141 7.23 20.84 -16.22
CA PHE A 141 6.45 21.87 -16.91
C PHE A 141 6.17 23.06 -15.98
#